data_AF-A0ABD7K013-F1
#
_entry.id   AF-A0ABD7K013-F1
#
_cell.length_a   1.000
_cell.length_b   1.000
_cell.length_c   1.000
_cell.angle_alpha   90.00
_cell.angle_beta   90.00
_cell.angle_gamma   90.00
#
_symmetry.space_group_name_H-M   'P 1'
#
loop_
_entity.id
_entity.type
_entity.pdbx_description
1 polymer ?
#
loop_
_entity_poly.entity_id
_entity_poly.type
_entity_poly.pdbx_seq_one_letter_code
_entity_poly.pdbx_strand_id
1 'polypeptide(L)'
;MIKEIAPYVTILTAIVAAYLTYRNQLRLKTFELLIERRKSVLTDIEKYIENLYAARFDIDKGEDTSASKKYAREYFHEGMMLTHKIIGANFSPAIATLNRTFWTLITEPTKNNSPMSKEQFKDWINRTTNVISLMYGMAHSELTKELDSMATPWISRKLREYKDRKK
;
A
#
# COMPACT_ATOMS: atom_id res chain seq x y z
N MET A 1 -46.45 21.43 -29.37
CA MET A 1 -45.14 21.90 -28.87
C MET A 1 -44.64 21.19 -27.60
N ILE A 2 -45.11 21.50 -26.38
CA ILE A 2 -44.51 20.91 -25.14
C ILE A 2 -44.68 19.37 -25.08
N LYS A 3 -45.86 18.85 -25.45
CA LYS A 3 -46.13 17.39 -25.48
C LYS A 3 -45.34 16.63 -26.55
N GLU A 4 -44.90 17.31 -27.61
CA GLU A 4 -44.11 16.70 -28.70
C GLU A 4 -42.62 16.69 -28.37
N ILE A 5 -42.15 17.62 -27.54
CA ILE A 5 -40.73 17.72 -27.12
C ILE A 5 -40.43 16.83 -25.90
N ALA A 6 -41.43 16.59 -25.04
CA ALA A 6 -41.27 15.78 -23.82
C ALA A 6 -40.70 14.35 -24.05
N PRO A 7 -41.10 13.59 -25.09
CA PRO A 7 -40.50 12.29 -25.38
C PRO A 7 -39.01 12.40 -25.69
N TYR A 8 -38.59 13.39 -26.49
CA TYR A 8 -37.19 13.61 -26.83
C TYR A 8 -36.35 14.01 -25.61
N VAL A 9 -36.87 14.89 -24.74
CA VAL A 9 -36.21 15.25 -23.48
C VAL A 9 -36.08 14.04 -22.56
N THR A 10 -37.10 13.18 -22.50
CA THR A 10 -37.08 11.96 -21.70
C THR A 10 -36.03 10.97 -22.22
N ILE A 11 -35.97 10.77 -23.54
CA ILE A 11 -34.94 9.92 -24.17
C ILE A 11 -33.54 10.46 -23.91
N LEU A 12 -33.31 11.76 -24.10
CA LEU A 12 -32.01 12.39 -23.81
C LEU A 12 -31.64 12.24 -22.33
N THR A 13 -32.60 12.46 -21.42
CA THR A 13 -32.38 12.30 -19.97
C THR A 13 -32.05 10.84 -19.62
N ALA A 14 -32.73 9.87 -20.24
CA ALA A 14 -32.45 8.45 -20.07
C ALA A 14 -31.06 8.07 -20.59
N ILE A 15 -30.64 8.59 -21.75
CA ILE A 15 -29.29 8.38 -22.31
C ILE A 15 -28.23 8.96 -21.36
N VAL A 16 -28.42 10.18 -20.87
CA VAL A 16 -27.51 10.83 -19.92
C VAL A 16 -27.44 10.04 -18.61
N ALA A 17 -28.58 9.62 -18.07
CA ALA A 17 -28.64 8.82 -16.84
C ALA A 17 -27.94 7.46 -17.02
N ALA A 18 -28.15 6.78 -18.14
CA ALA A 18 -27.48 5.52 -18.46
C ALA A 18 -25.96 5.69 -18.56
N TYR A 19 -25.49 6.75 -19.24
CA TYR A 19 -24.07 7.07 -19.34
C TYR A 19 -23.44 7.37 -17.97
N LEU A 20 -24.11 8.17 -17.13
CA LEU A 20 -23.65 8.46 -15.77
C LEU A 20 -23.60 7.20 -14.91
N THR A 21 -24.59 6.32 -15.04
CA THR A 21 -24.65 5.04 -14.35
C THR A 21 -23.48 4.14 -14.75
N TYR A 22 -23.24 3.98 -16.06
CA TYR A 22 -22.11 3.22 -16.58
C TYR A 22 -20.76 3.77 -16.09
N ARG A 23 -20.58 5.10 -16.13
CA ARG A 23 -19.36 5.74 -15.62
C ARG A 23 -19.14 5.50 -14.13
N ASN A 24 -20.22 5.53 -13.34
CA ASN A 24 -20.17 5.23 -11.91
C ASN A 24 -19.82 3.75 -11.66
N GLN A 25 -20.40 2.82 -12.42
CA GLN A 25 -20.07 1.40 -12.34
C GLN A 25 -18.59 1.12 -12.68
N LEU A 26 -18.07 1.71 -13.74
CA LEU A 26 -16.64 1.60 -14.08
C LEU A 26 -15.76 2.12 -12.93
N ARG A 27 -16.10 3.28 -12.37
CA ARG A 27 -15.35 3.86 -11.25
C ARG A 27 -15.35 2.95 -10.02
N LEU A 28 -16.49 2.37 -9.67
CA LEU A 28 -16.61 1.43 -8.55
C LEU A 28 -15.76 0.18 -8.80
N LYS A 29 -15.84 -0.40 -9.98
CA LYS A 29 -15.04 -1.59 -10.34
C LYS A 29 -13.54 -1.32 -10.33
N THR A 30 -13.10 -0.18 -10.85
CA THR A 30 -11.69 0.23 -10.77
C THR A 30 -11.24 0.40 -9.32
N PHE A 31 -12.10 0.96 -8.47
CA PHE A 31 -11.80 1.13 -7.05
C PHE A 31 -11.69 -0.20 -6.31
N GLU A 32 -12.61 -1.13 -6.54
CA GLU A 32 -12.56 -2.48 -5.97
C GLU A 32 -11.25 -3.18 -6.30
N LEU A 33 -10.83 -3.14 -7.58
CA LEU A 33 -9.58 -3.74 -8.03
C LEU A 33 -8.35 -3.10 -7.35
N LEU A 34 -8.34 -1.76 -7.20
CA LEU A 34 -7.26 -1.05 -6.51
C LEU A 34 -7.21 -1.40 -5.01
N ILE A 35 -8.36 -1.48 -4.35
CA ILE A 35 -8.43 -1.90 -2.94
C ILE A 35 -7.93 -3.32 -2.77
N GLU A 36 -8.40 -4.25 -3.59
CA GLU A 36 -8.00 -5.66 -3.52
C GLU A 36 -6.49 -5.81 -3.68
N ARG A 37 -5.91 -5.12 -4.67
CA ARG A 37 -4.47 -5.08 -4.88
C ARG A 37 -3.72 -4.53 -3.66
N ARG A 38 -4.18 -3.40 -3.11
CA ARG A 38 -3.54 -2.76 -1.94
C ARG A 38 -3.65 -3.63 -0.68
N LYS A 39 -4.79 -4.30 -0.47
CA LYS A 39 -4.97 -5.29 0.62
C LYS A 39 -4.00 -6.46 0.47
N SER A 40 -3.86 -7.02 -0.72
CA SER A 40 -2.88 -8.08 -0.98
C SER A 40 -1.46 -7.64 -0.64
N VAL A 41 -1.08 -6.39 -0.97
CA VAL A 41 0.25 -5.87 -0.63
C VAL A 41 0.41 -5.70 0.88
N LEU A 42 -0.62 -5.27 1.62
CA LEU A 42 -0.55 -5.19 3.08
C LEU A 42 -0.30 -6.56 3.71
N THR A 43 -0.97 -7.60 3.25
CA THR A 43 -0.73 -8.98 3.71
C THR A 43 0.69 -9.44 3.38
N ASP A 44 1.22 -9.09 2.21
CA ASP A 44 2.61 -9.38 1.87
C ASP A 44 3.61 -8.62 2.77
N ILE A 45 3.27 -7.38 3.18
CA ILE A 45 4.07 -6.60 4.14
C ILE A 45 4.05 -7.27 5.51
N GLU A 46 2.88 -7.68 6.02
CA GLU A 46 2.74 -8.39 7.30
C GLU A 46 3.61 -9.65 7.32
N LYS A 47 3.50 -10.47 6.27
CA LYS A 47 4.30 -11.68 6.12
C LYS A 47 5.81 -11.39 6.12
N TYR A 48 6.24 -10.33 5.43
CA TYR A 48 7.65 -9.95 5.42
C TYR A 48 8.14 -9.50 6.80
N ILE A 49 7.31 -8.76 7.55
CA ILE A 49 7.59 -8.36 8.93
C ILE A 49 7.72 -9.59 9.84
N GLU A 50 6.80 -10.55 9.73
CA GLU A 50 6.85 -11.82 10.48
C GLU A 50 8.14 -12.58 10.18
N ASN A 51 8.52 -12.68 8.90
CA ASN A 51 9.76 -13.34 8.50
C ASN A 51 10.99 -12.63 9.10
N LEU A 52 11.02 -11.30 9.16
CA LEU A 52 12.11 -10.53 9.78
C LEU A 52 12.18 -10.75 11.29
N TYR A 53 11.04 -10.80 11.99
CA TYR A 53 11.00 -11.10 13.42
C TYR A 53 11.47 -12.53 13.70
N ALA A 54 11.06 -13.51 12.89
CA ALA A 54 11.53 -14.89 13.00
C ALA A 54 13.07 -14.97 12.89
N ALA A 55 13.66 -14.33 11.88
CA ALA A 55 15.12 -14.24 11.76
C ALA A 55 15.78 -13.60 12.98
N ARG A 56 15.18 -12.53 13.54
CA ARG A 56 15.71 -11.91 14.76
C ARG A 56 15.77 -12.91 15.92
N PHE A 57 14.72 -13.69 16.13
CA PHE A 57 14.67 -14.71 17.18
C PHE A 57 15.70 -15.81 16.97
N ASP A 58 15.91 -16.27 15.74
CA ASP A 58 16.87 -17.34 15.43
C ASP A 58 18.32 -16.89 15.68
N ILE A 59 18.64 -15.64 15.37
CA ILE A 59 19.96 -15.05 15.68
C ILE A 59 20.20 -14.95 17.20
N ASP A 60 19.16 -14.63 17.96
CA ASP A 60 19.22 -14.54 19.44
C ASP A 60 19.42 -15.92 20.08
N LYS A 61 18.91 -17.00 19.47
CA LYS A 61 19.10 -18.39 19.91
C LYS A 61 20.47 -18.98 19.60
N GLY A 62 21.32 -18.27 18.86
CA GLY A 62 22.71 -18.66 18.62
C GLY A 62 22.92 -19.64 17.46
N GLU A 63 21.94 -19.79 16.56
CA GLU A 63 22.14 -20.56 15.33
C GLU A 63 23.17 -19.89 14.40
N ASP A 64 23.89 -20.75 13.68
CA ASP A 64 25.17 -20.52 13.01
C ASP A 64 25.20 -19.35 12.00
N THR A 65 26.32 -18.64 11.97
CA THR A 65 26.63 -17.50 11.07
C THR A 65 26.54 -17.83 9.58
N SER A 66 26.59 -19.10 9.18
CA SER A 66 26.35 -19.52 7.79
C SER A 66 24.92 -19.20 7.33
N ALA A 67 23.97 -19.10 8.26
CA ALA A 67 22.59 -18.76 7.99
C ALA A 67 22.41 -17.29 7.57
N SER A 68 23.24 -16.35 8.03
CA SER A 68 23.10 -14.91 7.74
C SER A 68 23.23 -14.60 6.24
N LYS A 69 24.12 -15.29 5.51
CA LYS A 69 24.27 -15.14 4.05
C LYS A 69 23.06 -15.70 3.29
N LYS A 70 22.54 -16.86 3.72
CA LYS A 70 21.36 -17.49 3.12
C LYS A 70 20.13 -16.60 3.32
N TYR A 71 19.92 -16.17 4.56
CA TYR A 71 18.85 -15.24 4.93
C TYR A 71 18.95 -13.93 4.16
N ALA A 72 20.11 -13.28 4.10
CA ALA A 72 20.27 -12.03 3.38
C ALA A 72 19.85 -12.12 1.90
N ARG A 73 20.13 -13.25 1.23
CA ARG A 73 19.71 -13.46 -0.16
C ARG A 73 18.22 -13.73 -0.30
N GLU A 74 17.65 -14.53 0.60
CA GLU A 74 16.23 -14.84 0.63
C GLU A 74 15.39 -13.59 0.92
N TYR A 75 15.74 -12.83 1.96
CA TYR A 75 15.10 -11.56 2.30
C TYR A 75 15.28 -10.48 1.23
N PHE A 76 16.38 -10.49 0.49
CA PHE A 76 16.56 -9.62 -0.67
C PHE A 76 15.58 -9.96 -1.79
N HIS A 77 15.42 -11.24 -2.13
CA HIS A 77 14.47 -11.67 -3.17
C HIS A 77 13.03 -11.36 -2.77
N GLU A 78 12.64 -11.70 -1.55
CA GLU A 78 11.31 -11.37 -1.01
C GLU A 78 11.07 -9.86 -0.97
N GLY A 79 12.06 -9.10 -0.47
CA GLY A 79 12.00 -7.64 -0.41
C GLY A 79 11.90 -7.01 -1.79
N MET A 80 12.61 -7.53 -2.79
CA MET A 80 12.55 -7.03 -4.17
C MET A 80 11.15 -7.22 -4.76
N MET A 81 10.56 -8.40 -4.58
CA MET A 81 9.18 -8.65 -5.03
C MET A 81 8.23 -7.68 -4.34
N LEU A 82 8.38 -7.48 -3.03
CA LEU A 82 7.56 -6.57 -2.25
C LEU A 82 7.66 -5.12 -2.75
N THR A 83 8.87 -4.63 -3.02
CA THR A 83 9.10 -3.29 -3.59
C THR A 83 8.30 -3.07 -4.87
N HIS A 84 8.29 -4.04 -5.79
CA HIS A 84 7.58 -3.93 -7.05
C HIS A 84 6.05 -4.04 -6.86
N LYS A 85 5.60 -4.88 -5.93
CA LYS A 85 4.19 -4.96 -5.55
C LYS A 85 3.69 -3.63 -4.99
N ILE A 86 4.47 -2.96 -4.14
CA ILE A 86 4.15 -1.64 -3.57
C ILE A 86 4.07 -0.56 -4.66
N ILE A 87 5.01 -0.54 -5.61
CA ILE A 87 4.95 0.36 -6.77
C ILE A 87 3.65 0.13 -7.54
N GLY A 88 3.33 -1.13 -7.81
CA GLY A 88 2.12 -1.50 -8.53
C GLY A 88 0.82 -1.17 -7.79
N ALA A 89 0.81 -1.19 -6.47
CA ALA A 89 -0.34 -0.85 -5.65
C ALA A 89 -0.66 0.66 -5.63
N ASN A 90 0.26 1.48 -6.15
CA ASN A 90 0.06 2.92 -6.37
C ASN A 90 -0.46 3.63 -5.11
N PHE A 91 0.20 3.38 -3.98
CA PHE A 91 -0.01 4.12 -2.73
C PHE A 91 0.47 5.57 -2.83
N SER A 92 0.22 6.37 -1.80
CA SER A 92 0.61 7.78 -1.75
C SER A 92 2.12 8.02 -1.97
N PRO A 93 2.51 9.24 -2.39
CA PRO A 93 3.92 9.61 -2.59
C PRO A 93 4.82 9.40 -1.35
N ALA A 94 4.24 9.46 -0.15
CA ALA A 94 4.97 9.19 1.08
C ALA A 94 5.43 7.73 1.18
N ILE A 95 4.54 6.79 0.86
CA ILE A 95 4.87 5.35 0.81
C ILE A 95 5.84 5.06 -0.33
N ALA A 96 5.71 5.74 -1.47
CA ALA A 96 6.68 5.63 -2.57
C ALA A 96 8.09 6.05 -2.13
N THR A 97 8.21 7.12 -1.32
CA THR A 97 9.50 7.55 -0.74
C THR A 97 10.06 6.50 0.21
N LEU A 98 9.25 5.99 1.13
CA LEU A 98 9.67 4.94 2.06
C LEU A 98 10.07 3.65 1.33
N ASN A 99 9.40 3.31 0.24
CA ASN A 99 9.73 2.14 -0.58
C ASN A 99 11.12 2.27 -1.25
N ARG A 100 11.57 3.50 -1.57
CA ARG A 100 12.95 3.73 -2.04
C ARG A 100 13.97 3.52 -0.94
N THR A 101 13.65 3.95 0.29
CA THR A 101 14.48 3.68 1.46
C THR A 101 14.56 2.17 1.72
N PHE A 102 13.41 1.48 1.68
CA PHE A 102 13.32 0.04 1.81
C PHE A 102 14.15 -0.69 0.74
N TRP A 103 14.04 -0.30 -0.53
CA TRP A 103 14.88 -0.82 -1.62
C TRP A 103 16.37 -0.67 -1.32
N THR A 104 16.77 0.50 -0.82
CA THR A 104 18.17 0.74 -0.45
C THR A 104 18.62 -0.23 0.63
N LEU A 105 17.84 -0.38 1.72
CA LEU A 105 18.12 -1.29 2.82
C LEU A 105 18.24 -2.74 2.37
N ILE A 106 17.30 -3.26 1.58
CA ILE A 106 17.34 -4.67 1.16
C ILE A 106 18.50 -4.97 0.21
N THR A 107 19.02 -3.96 -0.51
CA THR A 107 20.21 -4.13 -1.36
C THR A 107 21.53 -4.06 -0.60
N GLU A 108 21.57 -3.53 0.63
CA GLU A 108 22.81 -3.40 1.43
C GLU A 108 23.60 -4.71 1.55
N PRO A 109 22.98 -5.87 1.89
CA PRO A 109 23.71 -7.13 2.05
C PRO A 109 24.32 -7.64 0.75
N THR A 110 23.76 -7.25 -0.40
CA THR A 110 24.24 -7.67 -1.74
C THR A 110 25.37 -6.80 -2.29
N LYS A 111 25.51 -5.56 -1.80
CA LYS A 111 26.53 -4.61 -2.26
C LYS A 111 27.86 -4.74 -1.51
N ASN A 112 27.82 -5.23 -0.26
CA ASN A 112 29.02 -5.43 0.53
C ASN A 112 29.65 -6.79 0.18
N ASN A 113 30.87 -6.77 -0.36
CA ASN A 113 31.63 -7.98 -0.71
C ASN A 113 31.99 -8.87 0.49
N SER A 114 31.75 -8.41 1.72
CA SER A 114 31.97 -9.15 2.96
C SER A 114 30.65 -9.48 3.64
N PRO A 115 30.45 -10.70 4.16
CA PRO A 115 29.29 -11.02 4.99
C PRO A 115 29.17 -10.06 6.16
N MET A 116 27.95 -9.60 6.42
CA MET A 116 27.64 -8.81 7.61
C MET A 116 27.94 -9.60 8.87
N SER A 117 28.51 -8.93 9.89
CA SER A 117 28.62 -9.50 11.23
C SER A 117 27.24 -9.76 11.83
N LYS A 118 27.18 -10.54 12.91
CA LYS A 118 25.92 -10.82 13.63
C LYS A 118 25.23 -9.53 14.10
N GLU A 119 26.00 -8.58 14.61
CA GLU A 119 25.53 -7.29 15.10
C GLU A 119 25.04 -6.41 13.94
N GLN A 120 25.78 -6.39 12.83
CA GLN A 120 25.37 -5.67 11.62
C GLN A 120 24.08 -6.23 11.02
N PHE A 121 23.91 -7.56 11.04
CA PHE A 121 22.71 -8.20 10.56
C PHE A 121 21.50 -7.91 11.47
N LYS A 122 21.68 -7.91 12.80
CA LYS A 122 20.64 -7.49 13.76
C LYS A 122 20.21 -6.05 13.53
N ASP A 123 21.18 -5.15 13.36
CA ASP A 123 20.91 -3.73 13.06
C ASP A 123 20.16 -3.59 11.73
N TRP A 124 20.59 -4.29 10.69
CA TRP A 124 19.93 -4.33 9.40
C TRP A 124 18.48 -4.82 9.49
N ILE A 125 18.21 -5.91 10.23
CA ILE A 125 16.84 -6.40 10.47
C ILE A 125 16.00 -5.31 11.16
N ASN A 126 16.53 -4.66 12.21
CA ASN A 126 15.79 -3.63 12.95
C ASN A 126 15.47 -2.42 12.06
N ARG A 127 16.45 -1.92 11.29
CA ARG A 127 16.26 -0.81 10.34
C ARG A 127 15.21 -1.17 9.29
N THR A 128 15.31 -2.37 8.71
CA THR A 128 14.37 -2.86 7.70
C THR A 128 12.96 -3.00 8.26
N THR A 129 12.82 -3.59 9.46
CA THR A 129 11.54 -3.76 10.17
C THR A 129 10.88 -2.42 10.46
N ASN A 130 11.63 -1.43 10.93
CA ASN A 130 11.10 -0.10 11.24
C ASN A 130 10.54 0.60 9.99
N VAL A 131 11.28 0.56 8.87
CA VAL A 131 10.82 1.18 7.62
C VAL A 131 9.57 0.49 7.08
N ILE A 132 9.57 -0.84 7.04
CA ILE A 132 8.42 -1.57 6.48
C ILE A 132 7.18 -1.49 7.40
N SER A 133 7.36 -1.44 8.73
CA SER A 133 6.27 -1.24 9.68
C SER A 133 5.66 0.16 9.58
N LEU A 134 6.50 1.18 9.38
CA LEU A 134 6.02 2.54 9.11
C LEU A 134 5.21 2.58 7.81
N MET A 135 5.70 1.93 6.75
CA MET A 135 4.98 1.81 5.48
C MET A 135 3.63 1.13 5.66
N TYR A 136 3.56 0.03 6.42
CA TYR A 136 2.33 -0.67 6.75
C TYR A 136 1.32 0.27 7.42
N GLY A 137 1.72 0.97 8.47
CA GLY A 137 0.84 1.90 9.19
C GLY A 137 0.31 3.04 8.32
N MET A 138 1.18 3.62 7.48
CA MET A 138 0.77 4.67 6.54
C MET A 138 -0.18 4.15 5.46
N ALA A 139 0.10 2.97 4.89
CA ALA A 139 -0.72 2.34 3.87
C ALA A 139 -2.12 1.97 4.38
N HIS A 140 -2.20 1.47 5.63
CA HIS A 140 -3.48 1.22 6.30
C HIS A 140 -4.31 2.49 6.52
N SER A 141 -3.66 3.55 6.99
CA SER A 141 -4.32 4.84 7.22
C SER A 141 -4.86 5.43 5.91
N GLU A 142 -4.10 5.32 4.82
CA GLU A 142 -4.52 5.77 3.50
C GLU A 142 -5.75 5.01 2.97
N LEU A 143 -5.76 3.68 3.06
CA LEU A 143 -6.92 2.88 2.68
C LEU A 143 -8.16 3.24 3.48
N THR A 144 -8.00 3.46 4.79
CA THR A 144 -9.10 3.85 5.69
C THR A 144 -9.66 5.21 5.29
N LYS A 145 -8.78 6.18 5.03
CA LYS A 145 -9.17 7.54 4.59
C LYS A 145 -9.90 7.52 3.25
N GLU A 146 -9.44 6.70 2.30
CA GLU A 146 -10.11 6.57 1.01
C GLU A 146 -11.49 5.92 1.14
N LEU A 147 -11.63 4.87 1.95
CA LEU A 147 -12.91 4.24 2.26
C LEU A 147 -13.89 5.23 2.89
N ASP A 148 -13.44 5.99 3.89
CA ASP A 148 -14.24 7.05 4.52
C ASP A 148 -14.68 8.12 3.51
N SER A 149 -13.79 8.48 2.60
CA SER A 149 -14.09 9.43 1.53
C SER A 149 -15.13 8.89 0.54
N MET A 150 -15.27 7.57 0.40
CA MET A 150 -16.28 6.99 -0.49
C MET A 150 -17.61 6.74 0.21
N ALA A 151 -17.57 6.30 1.48
CA ALA A 151 -18.76 6.05 2.28
C ALA A 151 -19.56 7.33 2.55
N THR A 152 -18.90 8.49 2.60
CA THR A 152 -19.56 9.77 2.87
C THR A 152 -19.89 10.56 1.60
N PRO A 153 -21.15 11.01 1.43
CA PRO A 153 -21.53 11.94 0.36
C PRO A 153 -20.64 13.20 0.36
N TRP A 154 -20.38 13.76 -0.82
CA TRP A 154 -19.52 14.94 -0.97
C TRP A 154 -20.01 16.15 -0.14
N ILE A 155 -21.33 16.32 -0.05
CA ILE A 155 -21.97 17.39 0.72
C ILE A 155 -21.67 17.25 2.21
N SER A 156 -21.81 16.04 2.77
CA SER A 156 -21.47 15.77 4.17
C SER A 156 -19.98 15.98 4.47
N ARG A 157 -19.08 15.68 3.51
CA ARG A 157 -17.65 15.95 3.65
C ARG A 157 -17.35 17.45 3.71
N LYS A 158 -17.95 18.24 2.81
CA LYS A 158 -17.78 19.70 2.80
C LYS A 158 -18.30 20.38 4.06
N LEU A 159 -19.44 19.92 4.58
CA LEU A 159 -20.01 20.42 5.83
C LEU A 159 -19.09 20.10 7.03
N ARG A 160 -18.52 18.90 7.10
CA ARG A 160 -17.56 18.51 8.13
C ARG A 160 -16.25 19.33 8.05
N GLU A 161 -15.66 19.44 6.86
CA GLU A 161 -14.47 20.29 6.62
C GLU A 161 -14.69 21.74 7.06
N TYR A 162 -15.86 22.31 6.77
CA TYR A 162 -16.20 23.67 7.18
C TYR A 162 -16.33 23.80 8.71
N LYS A 163 -16.90 22.79 9.37
CA LYS A 163 -17.05 22.75 10.83
C LYS A 163 -15.70 22.62 11.54
N ASP A 164 -14.81 21.79 11.01
CA ASP A 164 -13.47 21.57 11.57
C ASP A 164 -12.57 22.80 11.40
N ARG A 165 -12.75 23.62 10.36
CA ARG A 165 -12.04 24.91 10.16
C ARG A 165 -12.51 26.05 11.06
N LYS A 166 -13.65 25.91 11.73
CA LYS A 166 -14.20 26.91 12.66
C LYS A 166 -13.77 26.67 14.12
N LYS A 167 -13.11 25.56 14.41
CA LYS A 167 -12.42 25.29 15.67
C LYS A 167 -10.99 25.77 15.59
#